data_AF-A0A836UDB8-F1
#
_entry.id   AF-A0A836UDB8-F1
#
_cell.length_a   1.000
_cell.length_b   1.000
_cell.length_c   1.000
_cell.angle_alpha   90.00
_cell.angle_beta   90.00
_cell.angle_gamma   90.00
#
_symmetry.space_group_name_H-M   'P 1'
#
loop_
_entity.id
_entity.type
_entity.pdbx_description
1 polymer ?
#
loop_
_entity_poly.entity_id
_entity_poly.type
_entity_poly.pdbx_seq_one_letter_code
_entity_poly.pdbx_strand_id
1 'polypeptide(L)'
;MIDQPSRRAPMMIAGATVAFTPSHVLAAVMAVRASARIGPRVAGLQPLNELLEVAEIRVHEASPLADSTLAEAGIRLQTGVHIVGQWRNDKLHSPPEADEKLLPGIILVAAGTPESIARLNDWVRPITQKGMLVLVGSGRVREKLAEIFKGAGEEFCTVGTEDGPEVDVVGDIL
;
A
#
# COMPACT_ATOMS: atom_id res chain seq x y z
N MET A 1 -3.79 -15.60 15.37
CA MET A 1 -3.55 -15.34 13.93
C MET A 1 -4.47 -16.26 13.14
N ILE A 2 -5.07 -15.78 12.05
CA ILE A 2 -6.00 -16.58 11.24
C ILE A 2 -5.60 -16.56 9.76
N ASP A 3 -5.71 -17.70 9.11
CA ASP A 3 -5.31 -17.87 7.71
C ASP A 3 -6.37 -17.37 6.73
N GLN A 4 -7.63 -17.34 7.12
CA GLN A 4 -8.76 -16.96 6.27
C GLN A 4 -9.56 -15.84 6.95
N PRO A 5 -9.88 -14.73 6.25
CA PRO A 5 -10.65 -13.61 6.80
C PRO A 5 -12.02 -14.03 7.33
N SER A 6 -12.65 -15.03 6.70
CA SER A 6 -13.92 -15.60 7.14
C SER A 6 -13.88 -16.19 8.56
N ARG A 7 -12.69 -16.55 9.06
CA ARG A 7 -12.51 -17.07 10.43
C ARG A 7 -12.43 -15.96 11.48
N ARG A 8 -12.42 -14.68 11.11
CA ARG A 8 -12.36 -13.56 12.06
C ARG A 8 -13.53 -13.56 13.03
N ALA A 9 -14.76 -13.59 12.53
CA ALA A 9 -15.95 -13.58 13.39
C ALA A 9 -16.02 -14.78 14.34
N PRO A 10 -15.81 -16.03 13.89
CA PRO A 10 -15.69 -17.18 14.80
C PRO A 10 -14.61 -17.00 15.87
N MET A 11 -13.45 -16.43 15.52
CA MET A 11 -12.35 -16.27 16.46
C MET A 11 -12.63 -15.20 17.53
N MET A 12 -13.34 -14.13 17.16
CA MET A 12 -13.83 -13.14 18.13
C MET A 12 -14.84 -13.78 19.10
N ILE A 13 -15.77 -14.60 18.60
CA ILE A 13 -16.76 -15.31 19.43
C ILE A 13 -16.06 -16.29 20.39
N ALA A 14 -14.96 -16.91 19.98
CA ALA A 14 -14.15 -17.79 20.82
C ALA A 14 -13.38 -17.06 21.93
N GLY A 15 -13.50 -15.73 22.04
CA GLY A 15 -12.89 -14.92 23.10
C GLY A 15 -11.60 -14.20 22.70
N ALA A 16 -11.21 -14.22 21.42
CA ALA A 16 -10.08 -13.41 20.97
C ALA A 16 -10.43 -11.92 21.05
N THR A 17 -9.55 -11.14 21.68
CA THR A 17 -9.68 -9.66 21.71
C THR A 17 -9.43 -9.06 20.33
N VAL A 18 -8.52 -9.65 19.55
CA VAL A 18 -8.19 -9.25 18.17
C VAL A 18 -7.80 -10.48 17.36
N ALA A 19 -8.17 -10.50 16.07
CA ALA A 19 -7.75 -11.52 15.11
C ALA A 19 -7.15 -10.87 13.86
N PHE A 20 -5.95 -11.32 13.47
CA PHE A 20 -5.18 -10.79 12.35
C PHE A 20 -5.05 -11.78 11.21
N THR A 21 -5.03 -11.27 9.97
CA THR A 21 -4.77 -12.01 8.72
C THR A 21 -3.51 -11.49 8.01
N PRO A 22 -2.29 -11.74 8.53
CA PRO A 22 -1.07 -11.08 8.04
C PRO A 22 -0.81 -11.29 6.55
N SER A 23 -0.98 -12.51 6.04
CA SER A 23 -0.76 -12.79 4.62
C SER A 23 -1.72 -12.03 3.70
N HIS A 24 -2.95 -11.79 4.14
CA HIS A 24 -3.94 -11.02 3.37
C HIS A 24 -3.61 -9.53 3.37
N VAL A 25 -3.25 -8.99 4.54
CA VAL A 25 -2.86 -7.58 4.68
C VAL A 25 -1.61 -7.30 3.84
N LEU A 26 -0.60 -8.17 3.94
CA LEU A 26 0.63 -8.03 3.17
C LEU A 26 0.39 -8.15 1.65
N ALA A 27 -0.41 -9.14 1.22
CA ALA A 27 -0.77 -9.29 -0.19
C ALA A 27 -1.52 -8.04 -0.72
N ALA A 28 -2.49 -7.52 0.02
CA ALA A 28 -3.22 -6.31 -0.37
C ALA A 28 -2.30 -5.09 -0.51
N VAL A 29 -1.43 -4.84 0.47
CA VAL A 29 -0.48 -3.72 0.43
C VAL A 29 0.49 -3.85 -0.75
N MET A 30 0.98 -5.06 -1.03
CA MET A 30 1.85 -5.29 -2.19
C MET A 30 1.09 -5.10 -3.51
N ALA A 31 -0.14 -5.60 -3.62
CA ALA A 31 -0.94 -5.48 -4.83
C ALA A 31 -1.20 -4.01 -5.20
N VAL A 32 -1.58 -3.23 -4.19
CA VAL A 32 -1.81 -1.78 -4.27
C VAL A 32 -0.56 -1.03 -4.73
N ARG A 33 0.63 -1.49 -4.34
CA ARG A 33 1.91 -0.90 -4.78
C ARG A 33 2.26 -1.31 -6.20
N ALA A 34 2.03 -2.57 -6.56
CA ALA A 34 2.43 -3.14 -7.85
C ALA A 34 1.54 -2.72 -9.03
N SER A 35 0.24 -2.51 -8.82
CA SER A 35 -0.74 -2.29 -9.90
C SER A 35 -1.39 -0.91 -9.84
N ALA A 36 -1.55 -0.27 -11.00
CA ALA A 36 -2.30 0.98 -11.13
C ALA A 36 -3.82 0.78 -11.18
N ARG A 37 -4.28 -0.46 -11.40
CA ARG A 37 -5.69 -0.83 -11.46
C ARG A 37 -6.26 -1.20 -10.09
N ILE A 38 -5.40 -1.38 -9.09
CA ILE A 38 -5.76 -1.72 -7.73
C ILE A 38 -5.62 -0.46 -6.86
N GLY A 39 -6.71 -0.06 -6.21
CA GLY A 39 -6.75 1.13 -5.37
C GLY A 39 -7.37 0.87 -3.99
N PRO A 40 -7.26 1.85 -3.07
CA PRO A 40 -6.49 3.10 -3.17
C PRO A 40 -4.98 2.86 -3.02
N ARG A 41 -4.12 3.67 -3.67
CA ARG A 41 -2.65 3.53 -3.58
C ARG A 41 -2.06 3.99 -2.25
N VAL A 42 -2.88 4.65 -1.45
CA VAL A 42 -2.54 4.96 -0.08
C VAL A 42 -2.60 3.67 0.73
N ALA A 43 -1.44 3.24 1.22
CA ALA A 43 -1.34 2.04 2.04
C ALA A 43 -1.79 2.35 3.47
N GLY A 44 -2.18 1.32 4.23
CA GLY A 44 -2.51 1.50 5.65
C GLY A 44 -3.73 2.38 5.91
N LEU A 45 -4.65 2.49 4.95
CA LEU A 45 -5.94 3.15 5.14
C LEU A 45 -6.65 2.54 6.34
N GLN A 46 -6.71 3.31 7.41
CA GLN A 46 -7.36 2.91 8.63
C GLN A 46 -8.35 4.00 9.02
N PRO A 47 -9.67 3.73 8.96
CA PRO A 47 -10.64 4.62 9.55
C PRO A 47 -10.41 4.62 11.06
N LEU A 48 -10.10 5.80 11.60
CA LEU A 48 -10.11 6.02 13.06
C LEU A 48 -11.55 6.19 13.54
N ASN A 49 -12.39 6.80 12.70
CA ASN A 49 -13.85 6.90 12.82
C ASN A 49 -14.46 7.20 11.44
N GLU A 50 -15.76 7.49 11.37
CA GLU A 50 -16.47 7.78 10.11
C GLU A 50 -16.02 9.08 9.41
N LEU A 51 -15.32 9.97 10.13
CA LEU A 51 -14.95 11.31 9.66
C LEU A 51 -13.44 11.49 9.48
N LEU A 52 -12.63 10.51 9.89
CA LEU A 52 -11.17 10.61 9.94
C LEU A 52 -10.52 9.31 9.52
N GLU A 53 -9.68 9.41 8.51
CA GLU A 53 -8.84 8.35 7.97
C GLU A 53 -7.37 8.71 8.13
N VAL A 54 -6.55 7.69 8.38
CA VAL A 54 -5.09 7.75 8.32
C VAL A 54 -4.60 6.92 7.16
N ALA A 55 -3.57 7.41 6.49
CA ALA A 55 -3.18 6.90 5.20
C ALA A 55 -1.66 7.10 4.98
N GLU A 56 -0.95 6.09 4.50
CA GLU A 56 0.49 6.13 4.23
C GLU A 56 0.79 6.32 2.74
N ILE A 57 1.61 7.33 2.43
CA ILE A 57 1.93 7.72 1.05
C ILE A 57 3.42 7.66 0.83
N ARG A 58 3.83 6.84 -0.14
CA ARG A 58 5.20 6.86 -0.63
C ARG A 58 5.35 7.97 -1.67
N VAL A 59 6.31 8.87 -1.47
CA VAL A 59 6.65 9.88 -2.48
C VAL A 59 7.32 9.17 -3.65
N HIS A 60 6.69 9.20 -4.82
CA HIS A 60 7.26 8.66 -6.05
C HIS A 60 8.12 9.72 -6.74
N GLU A 61 9.15 9.34 -7.50
CA GLU A 61 10.01 10.27 -8.25
C GLU A 61 9.24 11.20 -9.19
N ALA A 62 8.21 10.68 -9.86
CA ALA A 62 7.31 11.43 -10.74
C ALA A 62 6.14 12.12 -10.00
N SER A 63 6.08 12.07 -8.67
CA SER A 63 5.03 12.71 -7.89
C SER A 63 5.24 14.23 -7.85
N PRO A 64 4.17 15.05 -7.83
CA PRO A 64 4.29 16.48 -7.58
C PRO A 64 4.97 16.83 -6.24
N LEU A 65 5.04 15.87 -5.31
CA LEU A 65 5.71 16.03 -4.03
C LEU A 65 7.24 15.86 -4.12
N ALA A 66 7.75 15.18 -5.14
CA ALA A 66 9.18 14.86 -5.24
C ALA A 66 10.03 16.13 -5.30
N ASP A 67 11.10 16.15 -4.51
CA ASP A 67 12.10 17.21 -4.43
C ASP A 67 11.59 18.59 -3.97
N SER A 68 10.28 18.72 -3.70
CA SER A 68 9.67 19.88 -3.07
C SER A 68 9.81 19.82 -1.55
N THR A 69 9.83 20.97 -0.88
CA THR A 69 9.72 21.01 0.59
C THR A 69 8.27 20.83 1.05
N LEU A 70 8.06 20.45 2.31
CA LEU A 70 6.71 20.30 2.86
C LEU A 70 5.88 21.60 2.76
N ALA A 71 6.52 22.76 2.95
CA ALA A 71 5.90 24.07 2.81
C ALA A 71 5.54 24.39 1.35
N GLU A 72 6.45 24.13 0.41
CA GLU A 72 6.22 24.37 -1.03
C GLU A 72 5.14 23.46 -1.61
N ALA A 73 5.11 22.19 -1.19
CA ALA A 73 4.11 21.23 -1.64
C ALA A 73 2.68 21.70 -1.30
N GLY A 74 2.50 22.45 -0.20
CA GLY A 74 1.21 23.00 0.18
C GLY A 74 0.12 21.93 0.36
N ILE A 75 0.50 20.73 0.81
CA ILE A 75 -0.34 19.52 0.81
C ILE A 75 -1.71 19.80 1.43
N ARG A 76 -1.75 20.46 2.59
CA ARG A 76 -2.98 20.82 3.29
C ARG A 76 -3.88 21.75 2.47
N LEU A 77 -3.29 22.74 1.77
CA LEU A 77 -4.05 23.68 0.96
C LEU A 77 -4.66 23.00 -0.28
N GLN A 78 -3.91 22.08 -0.90
CA GLN A 78 -4.36 21.41 -2.12
C GLN A 78 -5.38 20.30 -1.87
N THR A 79 -5.26 19.61 -0.73
CA THR A 79 -6.03 18.36 -0.50
C THR A 79 -6.88 18.38 0.75
N GLY A 80 -6.57 19.23 1.74
CA GLY A 80 -7.22 19.27 3.04
C GLY A 80 -6.64 18.30 4.08
N VAL A 81 -5.61 17.53 3.73
CA VAL A 81 -4.99 16.56 4.65
C VAL A 81 -3.87 17.20 5.49
N HIS A 82 -3.58 16.57 6.62
CA HIS A 82 -2.46 16.93 7.49
C HIS A 82 -1.41 15.82 7.47
N ILE A 83 -0.14 16.18 7.29
CA ILE A 83 0.96 15.24 7.52
C ILE A 83 1.21 15.16 9.02
N VAL A 84 1.02 13.97 9.58
CA VAL A 84 1.12 13.70 11.03
C VAL A 84 2.38 12.92 11.40
N GLY A 85 3.11 12.41 10.42
CA GLY A 85 4.39 11.75 10.64
C GLY A 85 5.08 11.31 9.35
N GLN A 86 6.25 10.70 9.51
CA GLN A 86 6.96 10.01 8.43
C GLN A 86 7.59 8.73 8.94
N TRP A 87 7.65 7.70 8.09
CA TRP A 87 8.46 6.53 8.36
C TRP A 87 9.91 6.79 7.96
N ARG A 88 10.82 6.57 8.90
CA ARG A 88 12.27 6.63 8.68
C ARG A 88 12.93 5.58 9.56
N ASN A 89 13.85 4.79 9.00
CA ASN A 89 14.56 3.72 9.72
C ASN A 89 13.60 2.80 10.50
N ASP A 90 12.52 2.35 9.84
CA ASP A 90 11.48 1.47 10.40
C ASP A 90 10.77 2.01 11.66
N LYS A 91 10.83 3.33 11.87
CA LYS A 91 10.16 4.01 12.98
C LYS A 91 9.31 5.15 12.46
N LEU A 92 8.19 5.37 13.13
CA LEU A 92 7.37 6.55 12.91
C LEU A 92 8.02 7.73 13.65
N HIS A 93 8.38 8.76 12.89
CA HIS A 93 8.90 10.02 13.39
C HIS A 93 7.87 11.13 13.21
N SER A 94 8.12 12.27 13.87
CA SER A 94 7.42 13.52 13.62
C SER A 94 7.42 13.85 12.11
N PRO A 95 6.43 14.63 11.63
CA PRO A 95 6.42 15.12 10.25
C PRO A 95 7.77 15.73 9.85
N PRO A 96 8.12 15.71 8.55
CA PRO A 96 9.24 16.49 8.05
C PRO A 96 9.07 17.96 8.44
N GLU A 97 10.18 18.66 8.66
CA GLU A 97 10.13 20.11 8.88
C GLU A 97 9.63 20.84 7.62
N ALA A 98 9.14 22.08 7.80
CA ALA A 98 8.53 22.84 6.72
C ALA A 98 9.48 23.06 5.53
N ASP A 99 10.77 23.21 5.79
CA ASP A 99 11.86 23.39 4.83
C ASP A 99 12.58 22.09 4.44
N GLU A 100 12.18 20.95 5.01
CA GLU A 100 12.75 19.65 4.68
C GLU A 100 12.24 19.18 3.31
N LYS A 101 13.17 18.72 2.46
CA LYS A 101 12.85 18.20 1.13
C LYS A 101 12.22 16.81 1.20
N LEU A 102 11.14 16.64 0.45
CA LEU A 102 10.44 15.38 0.29
C LEU A 102 11.13 14.53 -0.80
N LEU A 103 12.11 13.73 -0.40
CA LEU A 103 12.86 12.88 -1.33
C LEU A 103 12.02 11.68 -1.82
N PRO A 104 12.22 11.22 -3.07
CA PRO A 104 11.60 9.98 -3.54
C PRO A 104 11.89 8.79 -2.62
N GLY A 105 10.86 8.01 -2.32
CA GLY A 105 10.94 6.82 -1.47
C GLY A 105 10.60 7.03 0.00
N ILE A 106 10.55 8.27 0.50
CA ILE A 106 10.03 8.54 1.85
C ILE A 106 8.55 8.13 1.93
N ILE A 107 8.11 7.72 3.11
CA ILE A 107 6.71 7.38 3.36
C ILE A 107 6.16 8.37 4.39
N LEU A 108 5.22 9.20 3.95
CA LEU A 108 4.51 10.16 4.77
C LEU A 108 3.24 9.52 5.35
N VAL A 109 2.88 9.90 6.57
CA VAL A 109 1.61 9.53 7.19
C VAL A 109 0.69 10.74 7.17
N ALA A 110 -0.41 10.63 6.44
CA ALA A 110 -1.42 11.67 6.27
C ALA A 110 -2.69 11.32 7.07
N ALA A 111 -3.36 12.34 7.60
CA ALA A 111 -4.64 12.23 8.27
C ALA A 111 -5.62 13.28 7.72
N GLY A 112 -6.88 12.90 7.53
CA GLY A 112 -7.92 13.79 7.03
C GLY A 112 -9.27 13.10 6.84
N THR A 113 -10.25 13.82 6.33
CA THR A 113 -11.54 13.19 5.96
C THR A 113 -11.35 12.23 4.77
N PRO A 114 -12.25 11.25 4.57
CA PRO A 114 -12.20 10.36 3.42
C PRO A 114 -12.07 11.10 2.07
N GLU A 115 -12.78 12.22 1.91
CA GLU A 115 -12.71 13.05 0.69
C GLU A 115 -11.36 13.73 0.55
N SER A 116 -10.74 14.12 1.66
CA SER A 116 -9.42 14.75 1.68
C SER A 116 -8.33 13.74 1.32
N ILE A 117 -8.41 12.53 1.86
CA ILE A 117 -7.52 11.42 1.51
C ILE A 117 -7.71 11.01 0.05
N ALA A 118 -8.94 10.98 -0.47
CA ALA A 118 -9.22 10.71 -1.88
C ALA A 118 -8.59 11.77 -2.80
N ARG A 119 -8.74 13.06 -2.50
CA ARG A 119 -8.08 14.15 -3.24
C ARG A 119 -6.56 14.03 -3.22
N LEU A 120 -5.99 13.69 -2.07
CA LEU A 120 -4.56 13.45 -1.93
C LEU A 120 -4.11 12.28 -2.81
N ASN A 121 -4.82 11.15 -2.74
CA ASN A 121 -4.55 9.98 -3.56
C ASN A 121 -4.58 10.33 -5.05
N ASP A 122 -5.53 11.15 -5.51
CA ASP A 122 -5.65 11.59 -6.90
C ASP A 122 -4.54 12.55 -7.32
N TRP A 123 -4.13 13.46 -6.42
CA TRP A 123 -3.07 14.43 -6.69
C TRP A 123 -1.68 13.79 -6.75
N VAL A 124 -1.40 12.83 -5.85
CA VAL A 124 -0.09 12.17 -5.79
C VAL A 124 0.05 11.00 -6.76
N ARG A 125 -0.97 10.69 -7.58
CA ARG A 125 -0.92 9.61 -8.58
C ARG A 125 0.31 9.77 -9.47
N PRO A 126 1.28 8.84 -9.45
CA PRO A 126 2.32 8.80 -10.46
C PRO A 126 1.82 8.05 -11.70
N ILE A 127 2.39 8.41 -12.85
CA ILE A 127 2.12 7.88 -14.19
C ILE A 127 2.12 6.34 -14.20
N THR A 128 1.13 5.78 -14.89
CA THR A 128 0.93 4.38 -15.26
C THR A 128 2.24 3.58 -15.34
N GLN A 129 2.54 2.77 -14.31
CA GLN A 129 3.44 1.63 -14.51
C GLN A 129 2.77 0.74 -15.56
N LYS A 130 3.32 0.75 -16.78
CA LYS A 130 2.93 -0.14 -17.86
C LYS A 130 3.97 -1.25 -17.93
N GLY A 131 3.53 -2.49 -17.83
CA GLY A 131 4.41 -3.65 -17.90
C GLY A 131 3.76 -4.90 -17.30
N MET A 132 4.33 -6.05 -17.61
CA MET A 132 3.93 -7.33 -17.03
C MET A 132 4.30 -7.35 -15.53
N LEU A 133 3.33 -7.70 -14.68
CA LEU A 133 3.61 -7.96 -13.26
C LEU A 133 4.30 -9.32 -13.13
N VAL A 134 5.38 -9.40 -12.37
CA VAL A 134 6.09 -10.67 -12.13
C VAL A 134 5.94 -11.05 -10.66
N LEU A 135 5.33 -12.21 -10.40
CA LEU A 135 5.18 -12.79 -9.07
C LEU A 135 6.31 -13.78 -8.81
N VAL A 136 7.15 -13.44 -7.82
CA VAL A 136 8.29 -14.26 -7.41
C VAL A 136 8.08 -14.79 -6.00
N GLY A 137 8.51 -16.04 -5.78
CA GLY A 137 8.49 -16.70 -4.48
C GLY A 137 7.40 -17.77 -4.41
N SER A 138 7.14 -18.27 -3.21
CA SER A 138 6.14 -19.33 -2.99
C SER A 138 5.33 -19.07 -1.72
N GLY A 139 4.17 -19.72 -1.64
CA GLY A 139 3.29 -19.70 -0.47
C GLY A 139 2.17 -18.66 -0.49
N ARG A 140 1.53 -18.51 0.67
CA ARG A 140 0.19 -17.89 0.83
C ARG A 140 0.08 -16.44 0.36
N VAL A 141 1.15 -15.67 0.46
CA VAL A 141 1.12 -14.26 0.06
C VAL A 141 1.08 -14.13 -1.47
N ARG A 142 1.86 -14.97 -2.18
CA ARG A 142 1.84 -15.06 -3.64
C ARG A 142 0.48 -15.54 -4.13
N GLU A 143 -0.08 -16.58 -3.51
CA GLU A 143 -1.43 -17.08 -3.84
C GLU A 143 -2.48 -15.97 -3.73
N LYS A 144 -2.44 -15.17 -2.65
CA LYS A 144 -3.36 -14.05 -2.46
C LYS A 144 -3.11 -12.90 -3.44
N LEU A 145 -1.85 -12.61 -3.77
CA LEU A 145 -1.53 -11.65 -4.83
C LEU A 145 -2.10 -12.08 -6.18
N ALA A 146 -1.94 -13.34 -6.55
CA ALA A 146 -2.49 -13.90 -7.78
C ALA A 146 -4.03 -13.80 -7.81
N GLU A 147 -4.71 -14.08 -6.70
CA GLU A 147 -6.16 -13.88 -6.58
C GLU A 147 -6.55 -12.41 -6.78
N ILE A 148 -5.86 -11.47 -6.15
CA ILE A 148 -6.14 -10.03 -6.27
C ILE A 148 -5.90 -9.55 -7.70
N PHE A 149 -4.78 -9.95 -8.34
CA PHE A 149 -4.46 -9.56 -9.71
C PHE A 149 -5.46 -10.13 -10.72
N LYS A 150 -5.83 -11.41 -10.58
CA LYS A 150 -6.92 -12.01 -11.39
C LYS A 150 -8.22 -11.23 -11.22
N GLY A 151 -8.60 -10.89 -9.98
CA GLY A 151 -9.81 -10.12 -9.68
C GLY A 151 -9.80 -8.71 -10.26
N ALA A 152 -8.63 -8.07 -10.35
CA ALA A 152 -8.45 -6.75 -10.97
C ALA A 152 -8.31 -6.81 -12.50
N GLY A 153 -8.22 -8.01 -13.09
CA GLY A 153 -7.97 -8.24 -14.50
C GLY A 153 -6.57 -7.81 -14.95
N GLU A 154 -5.59 -7.86 -14.04
CA GLU A 154 -4.18 -7.63 -14.34
C GLU A 154 -3.55 -8.87 -14.96
N GLU A 155 -2.67 -8.66 -15.93
CA GLU A 155 -1.81 -9.71 -16.47
C GLU A 155 -0.55 -9.82 -15.61
N PHE A 156 -0.19 -11.05 -15.26
CA PHE A 156 1.02 -11.34 -14.50
C PHE A 156 1.62 -12.68 -14.91
N CYS A 157 2.91 -12.84 -14.63
CA CYS A 157 3.69 -14.05 -14.83
C CYS A 157 4.27 -14.50 -13.48
N THR A 158 4.25 -15.79 -13.22
CA THR A 158 4.70 -16.38 -11.97
C THR A 158 6.00 -17.15 -12.17
N VAL A 159 7.03 -16.81 -11.39
CA VAL A 159 8.34 -17.48 -11.44
C VAL A 159 8.51 -18.36 -10.21
N GLY A 160 8.88 -19.63 -10.43
CA GLY A 160 9.11 -20.62 -9.39
C GLY A 160 10.42 -21.39 -9.62
N THR A 161 10.95 -21.97 -8.55
CA THR A 161 12.20 -22.77 -8.60
C THR A 161 11.97 -24.18 -9.14
N GLU A 162 10.73 -24.68 -9.09
CA GLU A 162 10.32 -25.99 -9.58
C GLU A 162 9.11 -25.83 -10.52
N ASP A 163 8.98 -26.74 -11.49
CA ASP A 163 7.86 -26.76 -12.40
C ASP A 163 6.55 -27.14 -11.66
N GLY A 164 5.44 -26.52 -12.04
CA GLY A 164 4.16 -26.72 -11.37
C GLY A 164 3.02 -25.93 -12.00
N PRO A 165 1.76 -26.28 -11.67
CA PRO A 165 0.57 -25.70 -12.29
C PRO A 165 0.37 -24.20 -11.99
N GLU A 166 1.12 -23.66 -11.04
CA GLU A 166 1.08 -22.25 -10.63
C GLU A 166 2.37 -21.51 -10.99
N VAL A 167 3.20 -22.07 -11.88
CA VAL A 167 4.48 -21.53 -12.32
C VAL A 167 4.45 -21.36 -13.83
N ASP A 168 4.58 -20.13 -14.30
CA ASP A 168 4.63 -19.80 -15.73
C ASP A 168 6.07 -19.92 -16.26
N VAL A 169 7.05 -19.63 -15.41
CA VAL A 169 8.48 -19.70 -15.74
C VAL A 169 9.25 -20.38 -14.60
N VAL A 170 10.03 -21.39 -14.92
CA VAL A 170 10.97 -21.99 -13.98
C VAL A 170 12.28 -21.21 -13.99
N GLY A 171 12.73 -20.75 -12.83
CA GLY A 171 13.96 -19.99 -12.68
C GLY A 171 14.37 -19.82 -11.22
N ASP A 172 15.68 -19.77 -10.98
CA ASP A 172 16.24 -19.39 -9.70
C ASP A 172 16.55 -17.89 -9.72
N ILE A 173 16.14 -17.16 -8.68
CA ILE A 173 16.20 -15.69 -8.60
C ILE A 173 17.01 -15.25 -7.36
N LEU A 174 17.87 -16.14 -6.86
CA LEU A 174 18.84 -15.87 -5.80
C LEU A 174 20.20 -15.42 -6.37
#